data_AF-A0A382B4I8-F1
#
_entry.id   AF-A0A382B4I8-F1
#
_cell.length_a   1.000
_cell.length_b   1.000
_cell.length_c   1.000
_cell.angle_alpha   90.00
_cell.angle_beta   90.00
_cell.angle_gamma   90.00
#
_symmetry.space_group_name_H-M   'P 1'
#
loop_
_entity.id
_entity.type
_entity.pdbx_description
1 polymer ?
#
loop_
_entity_poly.entity_id
_entity_poly.type
_entity_poly.pdbx_seq_one_letter_code
_entity_poly.pdbx_strand_id
1 'polypeptide(L)'
;MKTEFNVPKPVNRCFVLSIISFFLFLTACPSENGSTTTKTPLILISMDGFRWDYFNKTETANFDELIQSGSKAKALIPVFPTKTFPNHISIVT
;
A
#
# COMPACT_ATOMS: atom_id res chain seq x y z
N MET A 1 66.28 -6.79 8.72
CA MET A 1 64.90 -6.49 8.28
C MET A 1 64.03 -6.54 9.53
N LYS A 2 63.74 -5.39 10.16
CA LYS A 2 62.95 -5.32 11.40
C LYS A 2 61.47 -5.28 11.02
N THR A 3 60.75 -6.37 11.26
CA THR A 3 59.28 -6.39 11.23
C THR A 3 58.78 -5.86 12.57
N GLU A 4 58.31 -4.61 12.58
CA GLU A 4 57.58 -4.02 13.70
C GLU A 4 56.25 -4.79 13.86
N PHE A 5 56.15 -5.63 14.88
CA PHE A 5 54.94 -6.37 15.21
C PHE A 5 53.97 -5.41 15.92
N ASN A 6 52.97 -4.93 15.18
CA ASN A 6 51.97 -4.00 15.69
C ASN A 6 50.99 -4.73 16.62
N VAL A 7 51.11 -4.47 17.92
CA VAL A 7 50.25 -5.09 18.95
C VAL A 7 48.84 -4.47 18.85
N PRO A 8 47.77 -5.28 18.69
CA PRO A 8 46.42 -4.76 18.57
C PRO A 8 46.00 -4.03 19.85
N LYS A 9 45.55 -2.78 19.70
CA LYS A 9 45.12 -1.92 20.81
C LYS A 9 43.89 -2.52 21.51
N PRO A 10 43.79 -2.42 22.85
CA PRO A 10 42.67 -2.99 23.59
C PRO A 10 41.39 -2.29 23.18
N VAL A 11 40.46 -3.05 22.58
CA VAL A 11 39.18 -2.52 22.11
C VAL A 11 38.33 -2.15 23.34
N ASN A 12 37.81 -0.92 23.35
CA ASN A 12 36.99 -0.40 24.45
C ASN A 12 35.75 -1.28 24.63
N ARG A 13 35.65 -1.93 25.79
CA ARG A 13 34.56 -2.86 26.14
C ARG A 13 33.17 -2.24 26.00
N CYS A 14 33.03 -0.93 26.24
CA CYS A 14 31.80 -0.17 26.00
C CYS A 14 31.46 -0.03 24.50
N PHE A 15 32.46 0.12 23.63
CA PHE A 15 32.27 0.20 22.18
C PHE A 15 31.81 -1.13 21.60
N VAL A 16 32.38 -2.25 22.10
CA VAL A 16 31.94 -3.60 21.74
C VAL A 16 30.51 -3.87 22.19
N LEU A 17 30.15 -3.48 23.43
CA LEU A 17 28.78 -3.63 23.94
C LEU A 17 27.76 -2.80 23.14
N SER A 18 28.16 -1.61 22.67
CA SER A 18 27.30 -0.75 21.84
C SER A 18 27.06 -1.36 20.44
N ILE A 19 28.11 -1.94 19.83
CA ILE A 19 27.98 -2.67 18.55
C ILE A 19 27.08 -3.90 18.70
N ILE A 20 27.25 -4.67 19.79
CA ILE A 20 26.43 -5.86 20.05
C ILE A 20 24.95 -5.47 20.23
N SER A 21 24.67 -4.41 20.98
CA SER A 21 23.30 -3.92 21.17
C SER A 21 22.67 -3.44 19.86
N PHE A 22 23.43 -2.76 19.01
CA PHE A 22 22.97 -2.32 17.69
C PHE A 22 22.66 -3.49 16.76
N PHE A 23 23.51 -4.52 16.75
CA PHE A 23 23.27 -5.76 16.00
C PHE A 23 22.03 -6.52 16.51
N LEU A 24 21.81 -6.58 17.83
CA LEU A 24 20.61 -7.17 18.44
C LEU A 24 19.32 -6.43 18.03
N PHE A 25 19.36 -5.10 17.95
CA PHE A 25 18.25 -4.28 17.48
C PHE A 25 17.93 -4.52 15.99
N LEU A 26 18.96 -4.71 15.15
CA LEU A 26 18.78 -4.99 13.72
C LEU A 26 18.20 -6.39 13.44
N THR A 27 18.44 -7.36 14.33
CA THR A 27 17.92 -8.73 14.19
C THR A 27 16.52 -8.93 14.78
N ALA A 28 15.95 -7.92 15.44
CA ALA A 28 14.60 -7.97 15.99
C ALA A 28 13.55 -7.73 14.88
N CYS A 29 13.50 -8.61 13.89
CA CYS A 29 12.39 -8.66 12.95
C CYS A 29 11.31 -9.58 13.52
N PRO A 30 10.12 -9.09 13.87
CA PRO A 30 8.99 -9.96 14.18
C PRO A 30 8.59 -10.72 12.90
N SER A 31 8.84 -12.03 12.87
CA SER A 31 8.31 -12.91 11.83
C SER A 31 6.85 -13.20 12.16
N GLU A 32 5.94 -12.47 11.52
CA GLU A 32 4.50 -12.74 11.55
C GLU A 32 4.20 -14.06 10.81
N ASN A 33 4.40 -15.17 11.51
CA ASN A 33 4.04 -16.50 11.02
C ASN A 33 2.53 -16.69 11.16
N GLY A 34 1.80 -16.36 10.10
CA GLY A 34 0.41 -16.77 9.93
C GLY A 34 -0.53 -15.61 9.59
N SER A 35 -0.36 -15.03 8.40
CA SER A 35 -1.50 -14.38 7.74
C SER A 35 -2.52 -15.46 7.41
N THR A 36 -3.49 -15.70 8.30
CA THR A 36 -4.80 -16.16 7.88
C THR A 36 -5.34 -15.06 6.98
N THR A 37 -5.06 -15.14 5.68
CA THR A 37 -5.53 -14.16 4.71
C THR A 37 -7.05 -14.26 4.63
N THR A 38 -7.71 -13.54 5.53
CA THR A 38 -9.13 -13.23 5.42
C THR A 38 -9.24 -12.42 4.14
N LYS A 39 -9.66 -13.06 3.05
CA LYS A 39 -9.85 -12.37 1.78
C LYS A 39 -10.84 -11.23 2.01
N THR A 40 -10.40 -9.99 1.79
CA THR A 40 -11.29 -8.84 1.81
C THR A 40 -12.33 -9.03 0.70
N PRO A 41 -13.64 -9.04 1.01
CA PRO A 41 -14.67 -9.20 -0.01
C PRO A 41 -14.66 -8.01 -0.97
N LEU A 42 -14.75 -8.29 -2.27
CA LEU A 42 -14.89 -7.26 -3.29
C LEU A 42 -16.38 -6.97 -3.51
N ILE A 43 -16.76 -5.69 -3.38
CA ILE A 43 -18.11 -5.22 -3.68
C ILE A 43 -18.03 -4.31 -4.91
N LEU A 44 -18.72 -4.69 -5.99
CA LEU A 44 -18.89 -3.87 -7.18
C LEU A 44 -20.25 -3.15 -7.10
N ILE A 45 -20.22 -1.83 -6.97
CA ILE A 45 -21.43 -0.98 -6.94
C ILE A 45 -21.53 -0.26 -8.29
N SER A 46 -22.61 -0.50 -9.03
CA SER A 46 -22.92 0.22 -10.28
C SER A 46 -24.09 1.17 -10.06
N MET A 47 -23.92 2.43 -10.43
CA MET A 47 -24.99 3.44 -10.49
C MET A 47 -25.29 3.75 -11.95
N ASP A 48 -26.43 3.25 -12.46
CA ASP A 48 -26.76 3.41 -13.88
C ASP A 48 -26.99 4.88 -14.26
N GLY A 49 -26.47 5.28 -15.42
CA GLY A 49 -26.55 6.66 -15.92
C GLY A 49 -25.78 7.71 -15.09
N PHE A 50 -24.91 7.30 -14.16
CA PHE A 50 -24.12 8.25 -13.35
C PHE A 50 -22.94 8.81 -14.15
N ARG A 51 -23.06 10.06 -14.62
CA ARG A 51 -22.03 10.71 -15.43
C ARG A 51 -20.87 11.20 -14.57
N TRP A 52 -19.67 11.24 -15.16
CA TRP A 52 -18.42 11.62 -14.48
C TRP A 52 -18.43 12.99 -13.78
N ASP A 53 -19.26 13.95 -14.24
CA ASP A 53 -19.34 15.32 -13.70
C ASP A 53 -20.41 15.49 -12.61
N TYR A 54 -21.16 14.43 -12.26
CA TYR A 54 -22.27 14.53 -11.31
C TYR A 54 -21.82 14.85 -9.88
N PHE A 55 -20.61 14.45 -9.49
CA PHE A 55 -20.01 14.84 -8.19
C PHE A 55 -19.91 16.35 -7.99
N ASN A 56 -19.88 17.13 -9.08
CA ASN A 56 -19.72 18.59 -9.00
C ASN A 56 -21.06 19.33 -9.12
N LYS A 57 -22.18 18.61 -9.31
CA LYS A 57 -23.51 19.21 -9.53
C LYS A 57 -24.36 19.28 -8.27
N THR A 58 -23.98 18.55 -7.22
CA THR A 58 -24.70 18.49 -5.94
C THR A 58 -23.74 18.07 -4.83
N GLU A 59 -24.10 18.35 -3.59
CA GLU A 59 -23.34 17.88 -2.43
C GLU A 59 -23.47 16.36 -2.28
N THR A 60 -22.33 15.68 -2.09
CA THR A 60 -22.26 14.21 -2.00
C THR A 60 -21.29 13.74 -0.92
N ALA A 61 -21.55 14.08 0.34
CA ALA A 61 -20.63 13.84 1.45
C ALA A 61 -20.02 12.42 1.51
N ASN A 62 -20.82 11.37 1.29
CA ASN A 62 -20.32 9.99 1.27
C ASN A 62 -19.38 9.70 0.10
N PHE A 63 -19.65 10.26 -1.09
CA PHE A 63 -18.74 10.13 -2.21
C PHE A 63 -17.47 10.95 -2.01
N ASP A 64 -17.58 12.12 -1.37
CA ASP A 64 -16.42 12.96 -1.05
C ASP A 64 -15.46 12.24 -0.10
N GLU A 65 -15.98 11.53 0.90
CA GLU A 65 -15.19 10.68 1.80
C GLU A 65 -14.53 9.51 1.04
N LEU A 66 -15.26 8.82 0.15
CA LEU A 66 -14.73 7.72 -0.66
C LEU A 66 -13.63 8.19 -1.62
N ILE A 67 -13.75 9.40 -2.19
CA ILE A 67 -12.75 9.96 -3.09
C ILE A 67 -11.49 10.38 -2.32
N GLN A 68 -11.66 10.99 -1.13
CA GLN A 68 -10.54 11.43 -0.29
C GLN A 68 -9.74 10.25 0.29
N SER A 69 -10.42 9.17 0.68
CA SER A 69 -9.81 7.97 1.26
C SER A 69 -9.40 6.91 0.22
N GLY A 70 -9.83 7.07 -1.03
CA GLY A 70 -9.71 6.06 -2.08
C GLY A 70 -9.04 6.57 -3.36
N SER A 71 -9.49 6.05 -4.50
CA SER A 71 -8.96 6.39 -5.83
C SER A 71 -10.09 6.75 -6.79
N LYS A 72 -9.87 7.77 -7.62
CA LYS A 72 -10.85 8.27 -8.59
C LYS A 72 -10.21 8.47 -9.96
N ALA A 73 -10.85 7.94 -10.99
CA ALA A 73 -10.51 8.25 -12.39
C ALA A 73 -11.20 9.55 -12.85
N LYS A 74 -10.67 10.21 -13.88
CA LYS A 74 -11.29 11.41 -14.47
C LYS A 74 -12.67 11.12 -15.06
N ALA A 75 -12.81 10.01 -15.76
CA ALA A 75 -14.06 9.50 -16.34
C ALA A 75 -13.88 8.03 -16.75
N LEU A 76 -15.00 7.32 -16.94
CA LEU A 76 -15.05 6.03 -17.62
C LEU A 76 -15.43 6.24 -19.09
N ILE A 77 -14.78 5.53 -20.01
CA ILE A 77 -15.13 5.50 -21.43
C ILE A 77 -16.08 4.32 -21.64
N PRO A 78 -17.37 4.55 -21.96
CA PRO A 78 -18.32 3.46 -22.14
C PRO A 78 -18.10 2.73 -23.47
N VAL A 79 -18.51 1.47 -23.53
CA VAL A 79 -18.59 0.73 -24.79
C VAL A 79 -19.75 1.24 -25.64
N PHE A 80 -19.61 1.16 -26.97
CA PHE A 80 -20.69 1.49 -27.91
C PHE A 80 -21.57 0.25 -28.17
N PRO A 81 -22.91 0.38 -28.16
CA PRO A 81 -23.67 1.58 -27.83
C PRO A 81 -23.66 1.85 -26.32
N THR A 82 -23.76 3.13 -25.93
CA THR A 82 -23.75 3.58 -24.53
C THR A 82 -25.09 3.30 -23.84
N LYS A 83 -25.39 2.00 -23.67
CA LYS A 83 -26.62 1.47 -23.06
C LYS A 83 -26.28 0.66 -21.82
N THR A 84 -27.24 0.56 -20.90
CA THR A 84 -27.13 -0.17 -19.62
C THR A 84 -26.59 -1.58 -19.83
N PHE A 85 -27.28 -2.41 -20.62
CA PHE A 85 -26.96 -3.83 -20.72
C PHE A 85 -25.57 -4.11 -21.33
N PRO A 86 -25.19 -3.55 -22.51
CA PRO A 86 -23.85 -3.74 -23.05
C PRO A 86 -22.74 -3.27 -22.11
N ASN A 87 -22.90 -2.11 -21.44
CA ASN A 87 -21.86 -1.58 -20.55
C ASN A 87 -21.69 -2.40 -19.28
N HIS A 88 -22.79 -2.86 -18.66
CA HIS A 88 -22.70 -3.65 -17.44
C HIS A 88 -22.04 -5.01 -17.68
N ILE A 89 -22.37 -5.67 -18.80
CA ILE A 89 -21.73 -6.94 -19.17
C ILE A 89 -20.24 -6.72 -19.47
N SER A 90 -19.87 -5.69 -20.24
CA SER A 90 -18.47 -5.40 -20.54
C SER A 90 -17.58 -5.05 -19.33
N ILE A 91 -18.15 -4.71 -18.16
CA ILE A 91 -17.37 -4.48 -16.93
C ILE A 91 -17.06 -5.80 -16.22
N VAL A 92 -17.94 -6.79 -16.33
CA VAL A 92 -17.83 -8.06 -15.60
C VAL A 92 -17.21 -9.19 -16.43
N THR A 93 -17.04 -9.00 -17.74
CA THR A 93 -16.40 -9.93 -18.68
C THR A 93 -15.18 -9.31 -19.33
#